data_AF-A0A920R0Z3-F1
#
_entry.id   AF-A0A920R0Z3-F1
#
_cell.length_a   1.000
_cell.length_b   1.000
_cell.length_c   1.000
_cell.angle_alpha   90.00
_cell.angle_beta   90.00
_cell.angle_gamma   90.00
#
_symmetry.space_group_name_H-M   'P 1'
#
loop_
_entity.id
_entity.type
_entity.pdbx_description
1 polymer ?
#
loop_
_entity_poly.entity_id
_entity_poly.type
_entity_poly.pdbx_seq_one_letter_code
_entity_poly.pdbx_strand_id
1 'polypeptide(L)'
;MTRPLSDVFILASGSPRRAEILSGAGFQLEVVPSGVDEKKLFTADTDLPRAVEHLALSKAKSVSVSRLNRYVLGADTIVVLDPRVLGKPESLPSYCHA
;
A
#
# COMPACT_ATOMS: atom_id res chain seq x y z
N MET A 1 -1.18 22.06 -14.27
CA MET A 1 -2.26 22.28 -13.28
C MET A 1 -1.87 21.58 -11.99
N THR A 2 -1.34 22.30 -11.01
CA THR A 2 -1.06 21.76 -9.67
C THR A 2 -2.16 22.24 -8.74
N ARG A 3 -3.00 21.32 -8.26
CA ARG A 3 -4.02 21.62 -7.26
C ARG A 3 -3.35 21.87 -5.90
N PRO A 4 -3.89 22.79 -5.08
CA PRO A 4 -3.31 23.11 -3.79
C PRO A 4 -3.34 21.90 -2.85
N LEU A 5 -2.35 21.80 -1.95
CA LEU A 5 -2.25 20.75 -0.90
C LEU A 5 -3.44 20.72 0.07
N SER A 6 -4.36 21.68 -0.03
CA SER A 6 -5.61 21.75 0.72
C SER A 6 -6.69 20.77 0.21
N ASP A 7 -6.48 20.08 -0.93
CA ASP A 7 -7.39 19.04 -1.36
C ASP A 7 -7.24 17.76 -0.52
N VAL A 8 -8.36 17.20 -0.08
CA VAL A 8 -8.38 15.94 0.67
C VAL A 8 -8.06 14.77 -0.25
N PHE A 9 -6.92 14.13 0.00
CA PHE A 9 -6.47 12.91 -0.67
C PHE A 9 -7.15 11.68 -0.08
N ILE A 10 -7.32 10.64 -0.89
CA ILE A 10 -7.91 9.38 -0.45
C ILE A 10 -6.83 8.33 -0.39
N LEU A 11 -6.52 7.82 0.80
CA LEU A 11 -5.53 6.77 0.98
C LEU A 11 -6.20 5.40 0.83
N ALA A 12 -5.91 4.71 -0.27
CA ALA A 12 -6.37 3.36 -0.56
C ALA A 12 -5.56 2.30 0.23
N SER A 13 -5.47 2.45 1.55
CA SER A 13 -4.68 1.57 2.42
C SER A 13 -5.33 1.38 3.78
N GLY A 14 -5.37 0.14 4.27
CA GLY A 14 -5.76 -0.17 5.65
C GLY A 14 -4.62 -0.07 6.67
N SER A 15 -3.44 0.44 6.29
CA SER A 15 -2.26 0.51 7.16
C SER A 15 -2.26 1.82 7.99
N PRO A 16 -2.33 1.76 9.33
CA PRO A 16 -2.27 2.96 10.18
C PRO A 16 -0.98 3.75 9.98
N ARG A 17 0.16 3.04 9.85
CA ARG A 17 1.49 3.66 9.66
C ARG A 17 1.56 4.54 8.41
N ARG A 18 0.88 4.17 7.32
CA ARG A 18 0.89 4.98 6.09
C ARG A 18 0.10 6.27 6.24
N ALA A 19 -1.02 6.22 6.96
CA ALA A 19 -1.78 7.42 7.29
C ALA A 19 -0.95 8.36 8.17
N GLU A 20 -0.29 7.83 9.21
CA GLU A 20 0.59 8.60 10.10
C GLU A 20 1.72 9.31 9.34
N ILE A 21 2.44 8.61 8.45
CA ILE A 21 3.54 9.19 7.67
C ILE A 21 3.05 10.35 6.81
N LEU A 22 1.96 10.15 6.07
CA LEU A 22 1.44 11.15 5.15
C LEU A 22 0.79 12.33 5.88
N SER A 23 0.05 12.08 6.96
CA SER A 23 -0.47 13.15 7.81
C SER A 23 0.64 13.94 8.48
N GLY A 24 1.72 13.28 8.94
CA GLY A 24 2.92 13.94 9.45
C GLY A 24 3.66 14.79 8.40
N ALA A 25 3.52 14.44 7.12
CA ALA A 25 4.02 15.24 5.99
C ALA A 25 3.06 16.38 5.57
N GLY A 26 1.94 16.57 6.28
CA GLY A 26 0.99 17.67 6.05
C GLY A 26 -0.17 17.35 5.09
N PHE A 27 -0.34 16.09 4.68
CA PHE A 27 -1.47 15.71 3.82
C PHE A 27 -2.77 15.54 4.63
N GLN A 28 -3.86 16.10 4.11
CA GLN A 28 -5.22 15.79 4.58
C GLN A 28 -5.73 14.53 3.88
N LEU A 29 -6.13 13.54 4.66
CA LEU A 29 -6.43 12.19 4.16
C LEU A 29 -7.79 11.68 4.61
N GLU A 30 -8.49 11.05 3.67
CA GLU A 30 -9.59 10.12 3.90
C GLU A 30 -9.04 8.69 3.72
N VAL A 31 -9.08 7.87 4.76
CA VAL A 31 -8.55 6.49 4.70
C VAL A 31 -9.65 5.54 4.25
N VAL A 32 -9.39 4.81 3.16
CA VAL A 32 -10.33 3.86 2.57
C VAL A 32 -9.60 2.55 2.28
N PRO A 33 -9.78 1.50 3.07
CA PRO A 33 -9.13 0.21 2.83
C PRO A 33 -9.48 -0.35 1.44
N SER A 34 -8.47 -0.77 0.68
CA SER A 34 -8.65 -1.48 -0.59
C SER A 34 -9.02 -2.94 -0.34
N GLY A 35 -9.98 -3.49 -1.09
CA GLY A 35 -10.36 -4.91 -1.03
C GLY A 35 -9.51 -5.84 -1.90
N VAL A 36 -8.32 -5.41 -2.33
CA VAL A 36 -7.43 -6.19 -3.22
C VAL A 36 -6.76 -7.32 -2.43
N ASP A 37 -6.90 -8.57 -2.90
CA ASP A 37 -6.21 -9.73 -2.31
C ASP A 37 -4.76 -9.81 -2.81
N GLU A 38 -3.83 -9.89 -1.86
CA GLU A 38 -2.38 -9.83 -2.08
C GLU A 38 -1.74 -11.22 -2.13
N LYS A 39 -2.46 -12.28 -1.72
CA LYS A 39 -1.86 -13.57 -1.33
C LYS A 39 -1.34 -14.44 -2.47
N LYS A 40 -1.53 -14.05 -3.74
CA LYS A 40 -1.22 -14.89 -4.92
C LYS A 40 -0.25 -14.28 -5.92
N LEU A 41 0.35 -13.13 -5.61
CA LEU A 41 1.10 -12.35 -6.60
C LEU A 41 2.59 -12.64 -6.67
N PHE A 42 3.16 -13.32 -5.68
CA PHE A 42 4.60 -13.54 -5.61
C PHE A 42 4.91 -15.04 -5.79
N THR A 43 5.45 -15.38 -6.95
CA THR A 43 6.08 -16.68 -7.26
C THR A 43 7.61 -16.50 -7.35
N ALA A 44 8.36 -17.61 -7.44
CA ALA A 44 9.83 -17.56 -7.54
C ALA A 44 10.33 -16.75 -8.75
N ASP A 45 9.57 -16.74 -9.85
CA ASP A 45 9.94 -16.04 -11.10
C ASP A 45 9.28 -14.65 -11.23
N THR A 46 8.67 -14.14 -10.15
CA THR A 46 8.00 -12.84 -10.19
C THR A 46 9.02 -11.69 -10.21
N ASP A 47 8.86 -10.77 -11.16
CA ASP A 47 9.51 -9.46 -11.11
C ASP A 47 8.92 -8.64 -9.95
N LEU A 48 9.58 -8.72 -8.79
CA LEU A 48 9.08 -8.15 -7.54
C LEU A 48 8.82 -6.63 -7.61
N PRO A 49 9.72 -5.79 -8.17
CA PRO A 49 9.44 -4.38 -8.42
C PRO A 49 8.14 -4.14 -9.22
N ARG A 50 7.95 -4.86 -10.33
CA ARG A 50 6.73 -4.69 -11.12
C ARG A 50 5.49 -5.18 -10.39
N ALA A 51 5.60 -6.27 -9.63
CA ALA A 51 4.48 -6.81 -8.87
C ALA A 51 4.03 -5.85 -7.75
N VAL A 52 4.97 -5.25 -7.01
CA VAL A 52 4.62 -4.28 -5.94
C VAL A 52 4.04 -2.98 -6.51
N GLU A 53 4.56 -2.50 -7.65
CA GLU A 53 3.98 -1.36 -8.36
C GLU A 53 2.56 -1.66 -8.84
N HIS A 54 2.35 -2.84 -9.44
CA HIS A 54 1.03 -3.28 -9.90
C HIS A 54 0.03 -3.38 -8.75
N LEU A 55 0.47 -3.87 -7.59
CA LEU A 55 -0.32 -3.92 -6.36
C LEU A 55 -0.73 -2.54 -5.88
N ALA A 56 0.24 -1.62 -5.74
CA ALA A 56 -0.02 -0.25 -5.32
C ALA A 56 -1.04 0.43 -6.25
N LEU A 57 -0.88 0.26 -7.58
CA LEU A 57 -1.80 0.79 -8.57
C LEU A 57 -3.19 0.14 -8.49
N SER A 58 -3.26 -1.17 -8.30
CA SER A 58 -4.53 -1.90 -8.19
C SER A 58 -5.34 -1.47 -6.97
N LYS A 59 -4.67 -1.21 -5.84
CA LYS A 59 -5.31 -0.65 -4.65
C LYS A 59 -5.91 0.72 -4.92
N ALA A 60 -5.14 1.63 -5.51
CA ALA A 60 -5.64 2.96 -5.90
C ALA A 60 -6.85 2.86 -6.84
N LYS A 61 -6.76 2.02 -7.88
CA LYS A 61 -7.83 1.80 -8.86
C LYS A 61 -9.10 1.26 -8.23
N SER A 62 -8.99 0.31 -7.30
CA SER A 62 -10.14 -0.29 -6.62
C SER A 62 -10.99 0.73 -5.84
N VAL A 63 -10.35 1.80 -5.36
CA VAL A 63 -11.03 2.88 -4.62
C VAL A 63 -11.44 4.03 -5.55
N SER A 64 -10.70 4.28 -6.64
CA SER A 64 -10.98 5.38 -7.56
C SER A 64 -12.27 5.22 -8.36
N VAL A 65 -12.71 3.99 -8.64
CA VAL A 65 -13.91 3.70 -9.46
C VAL A 65 -15.18 4.38 -8.96
N SER A 66 -15.29 4.63 -7.64
CA SER A 66 -16.46 5.30 -7.03
C SER A 66 -16.19 6.73 -6.58
N ARG A 67 -15.02 7.32 -6.92
CA ARG A 67 -14.53 8.60 -6.39
C ARG A 67 -14.03 9.53 -7.49
N LEU A 68 -14.98 9.99 -8.30
CA LEU A 68 -14.71 10.93 -9.39
C LEU A 68 -14.10 12.24 -8.88
N ASN A 69 -13.16 12.80 -9.65
CA ASN A 69 -12.48 14.08 -9.37
C ASN A 69 -11.73 14.15 -8.02
N ARG A 70 -11.32 13.01 -7.47
CA ARG A 70 -10.52 12.93 -6.24
C ARG A 70 -9.18 12.25 -6.53
N TYR A 71 -8.13 12.69 -5.84
CA TYR A 71 -6.84 12.00 -5.88
C TYR A 71 -6.87 10.79 -4.95
N VAL A 72 -6.55 9.62 -5.49
CA VAL A 72 -6.47 8.36 -4.74
C VAL A 72 -5.03 7.88 -4.72
N LEU A 73 -4.49 7.67 -3.52
CA LEU A 73 -3.14 7.20 -3.26
C LEU A 73 -3.16 5.72 -2.92
N GLY A 74 -2.50 4.90 -3.74
CA GLY A 74 -2.23 3.51 -3.45
C GLY A 74 -0.75 3.33 -3.11
N ALA A 75 -0.45 2.45 -2.18
CA ALA A 75 0.91 2.12 -1.78
C ALA A 75 0.99 0.66 -1.35
N ASP A 76 2.10 0.03 -1.68
CA ASP A 76 2.40 -1.33 -1.26
C ASP A 76 3.87 -1.47 -0.85
N THR A 77 4.20 -2.52 -0.09
CA THR A 77 5.53 -2.73 0.45
C THR A 77 5.78 -4.21 0.62
N ILE A 78 6.90 -4.67 0.09
CA ILE A 78 7.40 -6.04 0.26
C ILE A 78 8.69 -6.01 1.07
N VAL A 79 8.96 -7.10 1.79
CA VAL A 79 10.24 -7.33 2.47
C VAL A 79 10.90 -8.51 1.78
N VAL A 80 12.16 -8.35 1.39
CA VAL A 80 12.92 -9.39 0.69
C VAL A 80 14.18 -9.71 1.50
N LEU A 81 14.39 -10.99 1.79
CA LEU A 81 15.60 -11.52 2.42
C LEU A 81 16.00 -12.78 1.67
N ASP A 82 17.24 -12.86 1.21
CA ASP A 82 17.79 -14.02 0.49
C ASP A 82 16.83 -14.58 -0.58
N PRO A 83 16.74 -13.88 -1.72
CA PRO A 83 15.63 -13.81 -2.69
C PRO A 83 14.17 -14.09 -2.28
N ARG A 84 13.84 -14.23 -1.00
CA ARG A 84 12.50 -14.63 -0.56
C ARG A 84 11.69 -13.42 -0.10
N VAL A 85 10.45 -13.34 -0.57
CA VAL A 85 9.46 -12.40 -0.04
C VAL A 85 9.01 -12.88 1.34
N LEU A 86 9.17 -12.04 2.36
CA LEU A 86 8.71 -12.31 3.71
C LEU A 86 7.29 -11.78 3.88
N GLY A 87 6.37 -12.67 4.23
CA GLY A 87 4.98 -12.33 4.59
C GLY A 87 4.84 -11.86 6.04
N LYS A 88 3.60 -11.55 6.42
CA LYS A 88 3.28 -11.34 7.85
C LYS A 88 3.45 -12.66 8.60
N PRO A 89 4.02 -12.64 9.83
CA PRO A 89 4.13 -13.85 10.63
C PRO A 89 2.72 -14.39 10.96
N GLU A 90 2.56 -15.70 10.88
CA GLU A 90 1.28 -16.38 11.18
C GLU A 90 1.01 -16.48 12.69
N SER A 91 2.05 -16.35 13.53
CA SER A 91 1.95 -16.33 15.00
C SER A 91 3.13 -15.60 15.66
N LEU A 92 3.00 -15.28 16.96
CA LEU A 92 3.89 -14.36 17.68
C LEU A 92 5.14 -14.91 18.44
N PRO A 93 5.61 -16.17 18.39
CA PRO A 93 6.87 -16.52 19.05
C PRO A 93 8.01 -16.84 18.06
N SER A 94 9.16 -16.16 18.26
CA SER A 94 10.51 -16.49 17.76
C SER A 94 11.07 -15.69 16.57
N TYR A 95 11.02 -14.35 16.61
CA TYR A 95 11.81 -13.48 15.70
C TYR A 95 13.03 -12.83 16.38
N CYS A 96 13.60 -13.47 17.40
CA CYS A 96 14.90 -13.11 17.96
C CYS A 96 15.95 -14.13 17.51
N HIS A 97 16.51 -13.95 16.33
CA HIS A 97 17.87 -14.41 16.07
C HIS A 97 18.77 -13.20 16.25
N ALA A 98 19.51 -13.20 17.37
CA ALA A 98 20.65 -12.34 17.60
C ALA A 98 21.82 -12.75 16.70
#